data_AF-A0A7R9AIC8-F1
#
_entry.id   AF-A0A7R9AIC8-F1
#
_cell.length_a   1.000
_cell.length_b   1.000
_cell.length_c   1.000
_cell.angle_alpha   90.00
_cell.angle_beta   90.00
_cell.angle_gamma   90.00
#
_symmetry.space_group_name_H-M   'P 1'
#
loop_
_entity.id
_entity.type
_entity.pdbx_description
1 polymer ?
#
loop_
_entity_poly.entity_id
_entity_poly.type
_entity_poly.pdbx_seq_one_letter_code
_entity_poly.pdbx_strand_id
1 'polypeptide(L)'
;MLHVTPPMYAPEVLRTCEKLVDQEGYLDVDKNTLQHKKYPNIFGVGDCTNIPTAKTAAAISEQLRVLKMNLFLQMEGKPLKPLYDGYSSCPLLVGFDKCILAEFDFDGEPLETFPVDQGSPRRFPFLLKRDFMPHLYWLALLTYDGILGRAGSVQEDDASGYGSLTGYNEDGAHIIFASISPQMLWDVVFHCNCRGFGPLGRLALGAR
;
A
#
# COMPACT_ATOMS: atom_id res chain seq x y z
N MET A 1 24.85 -24.14 -1.48
CA MET A 1 23.48 -23.61 -1.33
C MET A 1 23.31 -22.47 -2.33
N LEU A 2 22.22 -22.44 -3.10
CA LEU A 2 21.88 -21.36 -4.03
C LEU A 2 20.56 -20.74 -3.59
N HIS A 3 20.53 -19.43 -3.41
CA HIS A 3 19.33 -18.66 -3.10
C HIS A 3 19.01 -17.77 -4.30
N VAL A 4 17.88 -18.03 -4.97
CA VAL A 4 17.46 -17.29 -6.16
C VAL A 4 16.24 -16.44 -5.81
N THR A 5 16.36 -15.13 -6.02
CA THR A 5 15.20 -14.23 -6.02
C THR A 5 14.58 -14.28 -7.42
N PRO A 6 13.28 -14.62 -7.57
CA PRO A 6 12.67 -14.73 -8.88
C PRO A 6 12.55 -13.33 -9.54
N PRO A 7 12.51 -13.28 -10.89
CA PRO A 7 12.08 -12.06 -11.58
C PRO A 7 10.62 -11.75 -11.21
N MET A 8 10.34 -10.49 -10.87
CA MET A 8 9.01 -10.04 -10.44
C MET A 8 8.47 -8.99 -11.42
N TYR A 9 7.15 -9.02 -11.64
CA TYR A 9 6.43 -8.10 -12.52
C TYR A 9 5.09 -7.73 -11.90
N ALA A 10 4.46 -6.65 -12.38
CA ALA A 10 3.08 -6.34 -12.05
C ALA A 10 2.14 -7.51 -12.41
N PRO A 11 1.02 -7.67 -11.69
CA PRO A 11 0.05 -8.73 -11.95
C PRO A 11 -0.42 -8.74 -13.42
N GLU A 12 -0.59 -9.93 -13.99
CA GLU A 12 -1.00 -10.08 -15.40
C GLU A 12 -2.34 -9.40 -15.70
N VAL A 13 -3.30 -9.47 -14.77
CA VAL A 13 -4.61 -8.79 -14.90
C VAL A 13 -4.48 -7.27 -15.07
N LEU A 14 -3.45 -6.67 -14.47
CA LEU A 14 -3.17 -5.25 -14.61
C LEU A 14 -2.44 -4.98 -15.93
N ARG A 15 -1.38 -5.76 -16.22
CA ARG A 15 -0.56 -5.61 -17.43
C ARG A 15 -1.36 -5.77 -18.73
N THR A 16 -2.40 -6.59 -18.72
CA THR A 16 -3.29 -6.78 -19.88
C THR A 16 -4.24 -5.60 -20.11
N CYS A 17 -4.44 -4.72 -19.12
CA CYS A 17 -5.26 -3.53 -19.26
C CYS A 17 -4.41 -2.32 -19.66
N GLU A 18 -4.04 -2.24 -20.95
CA GLU A 18 -3.17 -1.21 -21.56
C GLU A 18 -3.57 0.25 -21.26
N LYS A 19 -4.85 0.50 -20.94
CA LYS A 19 -5.35 1.84 -20.60
C LYS A 19 -4.88 2.33 -19.23
N LEU A 20 -4.62 1.41 -18.31
CA LEU A 20 -4.31 1.69 -16.89
C LEU A 20 -2.81 1.65 -16.58
N VAL A 21 -2.01 1.11 -17.48
CA VAL A 21 -0.59 0.85 -17.22
C VAL A 21 0.32 1.80 -17.98
N ASP A 22 1.53 1.94 -17.47
CA ASP A 22 2.65 2.57 -18.17
C ASP A 22 3.31 1.59 -19.17
N GLN A 23 4.42 2.02 -19.76
CA GLN A 23 5.16 1.24 -20.76
C GLN A 23 5.75 -0.05 -20.18
N GLU A 24 5.97 -0.11 -18.87
CA GLU A 24 6.54 -1.27 -18.15
C GLU A 24 5.45 -2.19 -17.57
N GLY A 25 4.16 -1.83 -17.74
CA GLY A 25 3.03 -2.62 -17.29
C GLY A 25 2.61 -2.38 -15.84
N TYR A 26 3.13 -1.34 -15.18
CA TYR A 26 2.71 -0.95 -13.83
C TYR A 26 1.58 0.09 -13.90
N LEU A 27 0.73 0.15 -12.88
CA LEU A 27 -0.37 1.10 -12.81
C LEU A 27 0.17 2.54 -12.85
N ASP A 28 -0.31 3.34 -13.81
CA ASP A 28 0.23 4.66 -14.09
C ASP A 28 -0.38 5.74 -13.19
N VAL A 29 0.25 5.93 -12.02
CA VAL A 29 -0.20 6.88 -10.99
C VAL A 29 0.71 8.07 -10.87
N ASP A 30 0.15 9.19 -10.41
CA ASP A 30 0.92 10.30 -9.91
C ASP A 30 1.62 9.89 -8.60
N LYS A 31 2.94 10.10 -8.56
CA LYS A 31 3.78 9.60 -7.46
C LYS A 31 3.44 10.22 -6.10
N ASN A 32 2.86 11.42 -6.08
CA ASN A 32 2.59 12.15 -4.84
C ASN A 32 1.15 11.91 -4.36
N THR A 33 0.18 11.93 -5.26
CA THR A 33 -1.25 11.87 -4.92
C THR A 33 -1.82 10.46 -4.95
N LEU A 34 -1.12 9.51 -5.60
CA LEU A 34 -1.53 8.11 -5.80
C LEU A 34 -2.73 7.94 -6.74
N GLN A 35 -3.18 9.03 -7.37
CA GLN A 35 -4.25 9.04 -8.35
C GLN A 35 -3.71 8.65 -9.74
N HIS A 36 -4.50 7.90 -10.51
CA HIS A 36 -4.15 7.53 -11.86
C HIS A 36 -4.10 8.77 -12.77
N LYS A 37 -3.05 8.90 -13.60
CA LYS A 37 -2.79 10.13 -14.38
C LYS A 37 -3.89 10.46 -15.40
N LYS A 38 -4.58 9.45 -15.93
CA LYS A 38 -5.64 9.61 -16.95
C LYS A 38 -7.07 9.48 -16.40
N TYR A 39 -7.24 8.84 -15.24
CA TYR A 39 -8.55 8.44 -14.73
C TYR A 39 -8.67 8.94 -13.29
N PRO A 40 -9.33 10.09 -13.05
CA PRO A 40 -9.34 10.73 -11.73
C PRO A 40 -10.11 9.92 -10.67
N ASN A 41 -10.94 8.98 -11.10
CA ASN A 41 -11.64 8.05 -10.22
C ASN A 41 -10.83 6.78 -9.92
N ILE A 42 -9.57 6.65 -10.39
CA ILE A 42 -8.76 5.46 -10.12
C ILE A 42 -7.57 5.85 -9.25
N PHE A 43 -7.31 5.06 -8.21
CA PHE A 43 -6.15 5.20 -7.34
C PHE A 43 -5.37 3.90 -7.24
N GLY A 44 -4.08 4.00 -6.93
CA GLY A 44 -3.17 2.86 -6.86
C GLY A 44 -2.19 2.95 -5.71
N VAL A 45 -1.91 1.82 -5.07
CA VAL A 45 -0.86 1.73 -4.04
C VAL A 45 -0.10 0.40 -4.07
N GLY A 46 1.09 0.41 -3.50
CA GLY A 46 1.95 -0.76 -3.34
C GLY A 46 2.66 -1.19 -4.61
N ASP A 47 2.98 -2.48 -4.68
CA ASP A 47 3.95 -3.03 -5.62
C ASP A 47 3.49 -2.96 -7.08
N CYS A 48 2.18 -2.85 -7.33
CA CYS A 48 1.61 -2.74 -8.67
C CYS A 48 1.74 -1.37 -9.32
N THR A 49 2.13 -0.34 -8.57
CA THR A 49 2.25 1.04 -9.07
C THR A 49 3.60 1.32 -9.69
N ASN A 50 3.67 2.36 -10.51
CA ASN A 50 4.93 2.87 -11.07
C ASN A 50 5.60 3.94 -10.20
N ILE A 51 5.29 3.96 -8.90
CA ILE A 51 5.90 4.91 -7.96
C ILE A 51 7.40 4.60 -7.84
N PRO A 52 8.29 5.59 -8.04
CA PRO A 52 9.73 5.38 -8.07
C PRO A 52 10.33 5.33 -6.65
N THR A 53 9.87 4.38 -5.83
CA THR A 53 10.40 4.11 -4.48
C THR A 53 10.53 2.60 -4.27
N ALA A 54 11.23 2.20 -3.21
CA ALA A 54 11.33 0.80 -2.85
C ALA A 54 9.95 0.22 -2.48
N LYS A 55 9.61 -0.90 -3.12
CA LYS A 55 8.35 -1.64 -2.97
C LYS A 55 8.35 -2.43 -1.66
N THR A 56 7.92 -1.78 -0.57
CA THR A 56 7.95 -2.32 0.80
C THR A 56 6.61 -2.14 1.52
N ALA A 57 6.35 -2.96 2.54
CA ALA A 57 5.17 -2.81 3.38
C ALA A 57 5.15 -1.48 4.15
N ALA A 58 6.32 -0.93 4.48
CA ALA A 58 6.44 0.39 5.10
C ALA A 58 5.97 1.50 4.16
N ALA A 59 6.37 1.44 2.89
CA ALA A 59 5.87 2.37 1.87
C ALA A 59 4.34 2.26 1.72
N ILE A 60 3.79 1.03 1.72
CA ILE A 60 2.33 0.82 1.66
C ILE A 60 1.63 1.48 2.85
N SER A 61 2.17 1.38 4.07
CA SER A 61 1.58 2.01 5.24
C SER A 61 1.41 3.52 5.08
N GLU A 62 2.43 4.20 4.53
CA GLU A 62 2.38 5.64 4.31
C GLU A 62 1.52 6.02 3.09
N GLN A 63 1.60 5.23 2.02
CA GLN A 63 0.72 5.38 0.85
C GLN A 63 -0.75 5.24 1.22
N LEU A 64 -1.11 4.30 2.10
CA LEU A 64 -2.48 4.13 2.60
C LEU A 64 -2.98 5.37 3.34
N ARG A 65 -2.12 6.04 4.11
CA ARG A 65 -2.45 7.29 4.81
C ARG A 65 -2.80 8.40 3.81
N VAL A 66 -1.96 8.61 2.81
CA VAL A 66 -2.17 9.60 1.75
C VAL A 66 -3.42 9.27 0.92
N LEU A 67 -3.57 8.01 0.53
CA LEU A 67 -4.69 7.50 -0.24
C LEU A 67 -6.02 7.73 0.48
N LYS A 68 -6.14 7.35 1.76
CA LYS A 68 -7.37 7.51 2.55
C LYS A 68 -7.86 8.95 2.50
N MET A 69 -6.95 9.90 2.76
CA MET A 69 -7.29 11.33 2.76
C MET A 69 -7.63 11.85 1.36
N ASN A 70 -6.87 11.47 0.33
CA ASN A 70 -7.11 11.90 -1.05
C ASN A 70 -8.41 11.31 -1.62
N LEU A 71 -8.79 10.10 -1.23
CA LEU A 71 -10.05 9.49 -1.62
C LEU A 71 -11.25 10.27 -1.07
N PHE A 72 -11.21 10.65 0.21
CA PHE A 72 -12.26 11.50 0.79
C PHE A 72 -12.34 12.86 0.10
N LEU A 73 -11.19 13.49 -0.18
CA LEU A 73 -11.17 14.77 -0.90
C LEU A 73 -11.73 14.63 -2.32
N GLN A 74 -11.40 13.55 -3.03
CA GLN A 74 -11.93 13.26 -4.37
C GLN A 74 -13.45 13.09 -4.34
N MET A 75 -13.99 12.37 -3.35
CA MET A 75 -15.44 12.20 -3.17
C MET A 75 -16.15 13.52 -2.88
N GLU A 76 -15.49 14.45 -2.21
CA GLU A 76 -16.00 15.81 -1.95
C GLU A 76 -15.75 16.79 -3.10
N GLY A 77 -15.14 16.36 -4.20
CA GLY A 77 -14.77 17.24 -5.33
C GLY A 77 -13.71 18.29 -4.97
N LYS A 78 -12.91 18.04 -3.92
CA LYS A 78 -11.86 18.94 -3.43
C LYS A 78 -10.50 18.59 -4.03
N PRO A 79 -9.56 19.56 -4.11
CA PRO A 79 -8.21 19.29 -4.57
C PRO A 79 -7.49 18.32 -3.64
N LEU A 80 -6.72 17.40 -4.22
CA LEU A 80 -5.85 16.46 -3.50
C LEU A 80 -4.70 17.24 -2.86
N LYS A 81 -4.59 17.16 -1.53
CA LYS A 81 -3.65 17.96 -0.72
C LYS A 81 -2.56 17.11 -0.07
N PRO A 82 -2.89 15.98 0.59
CA PRO A 82 -1.89 15.01 1.01
C PRO A 82 -1.00 14.58 -0.15
N LEU A 83 0.31 14.73 0.02
CA LEU A 83 1.32 14.26 -0.90
C LEU A 83 2.16 13.20 -0.20
N TYR A 84 2.38 12.09 -0.88
CA TYR A 84 3.38 11.10 -0.54
C TYR A 84 4.75 11.62 -0.92
N ASP A 85 5.71 11.47 0.00
CA ASP A 85 7.08 11.95 -0.11
C ASP A 85 8.06 10.87 -0.59
N GLY A 86 7.57 9.65 -0.81
CA GLY A 86 8.39 8.53 -1.23
C GLY A 86 8.91 7.66 -0.10
N TYR A 87 8.51 7.94 1.16
CA TYR A 87 8.96 7.19 2.34
C TYR A 87 8.89 5.67 2.12
N SER A 88 10.01 5.00 2.32
CA SER A 88 10.11 3.55 2.33
C SER A 88 11.12 3.12 3.39
N SER A 89 10.94 1.91 3.92
CA SER A 89 11.83 1.33 4.93
C SER A 89 12.25 -0.09 4.55
N CYS A 90 13.54 -0.36 4.65
CA CYS A 90 14.13 -1.67 4.43
C CYS A 90 14.98 -2.09 5.64
N PRO A 91 14.45 -2.95 6.53
CA PRO A 91 15.24 -3.54 7.60
C PRO A 91 16.21 -4.60 7.04
N LEU A 92 17.48 -4.22 6.87
CA LEU A 92 18.55 -5.06 6.36
C LEU A 92 19.13 -5.94 7.48
N LEU A 93 18.80 -7.22 7.46
CA LEU A 93 19.39 -8.20 8.37
C LEU A 93 20.84 -8.48 8.00
N VAL A 94 21.78 -8.05 8.85
CA VAL A 94 23.23 -8.20 8.65
C VAL A 94 23.85 -9.27 9.56
N GLY A 95 23.04 -9.87 10.43
CA GLY A 95 23.43 -10.97 11.29
C GLY A 95 22.22 -11.61 11.97
N PHE A 96 22.46 -12.63 12.80
CA PHE A 96 21.41 -13.33 13.53
C PHE A 96 20.77 -12.50 14.66
N ASP A 97 21.36 -11.36 15.02
CA ASP A 97 20.90 -10.48 16.08
C ASP A 97 21.06 -8.99 15.74
N LYS A 98 21.35 -8.66 14.48
CA LYS A 98 21.63 -7.28 14.03
C LYS A 98 20.90 -6.93 12.75
N CYS A 99 20.42 -5.69 12.70
CA CYS A 99 19.74 -5.10 11.56
C CYS A 99 20.25 -3.67 11.36
N ILE A 100 20.39 -3.25 10.12
CA ILE A 100 20.46 -1.84 9.70
C ILE A 100 19.03 -1.46 9.30
N LEU A 101 18.50 -0.36 9.82
CA LEU A 101 17.14 0.09 9.48
C LEU A 101 17.25 1.24 8.49
N ALA A 102 17.29 0.92 7.20
CA ALA A 102 17.38 1.92 6.16
C ALA A 102 15.99 2.52 5.90
N GLU A 103 15.86 3.83 6.03
CA GLU A 103 14.64 4.59 5.73
C GLU A 103 15.01 5.76 4.83
N PHE A 104 14.21 5.99 3.78
CA PHE A 104 14.56 6.96 2.74
C PHE A 104 13.34 7.47 1.99
N ASP A 105 13.51 8.60 1.31
CA ASP A 105 12.51 9.26 0.46
C ASP A 105 12.71 8.98 -1.04
N PHE A 106 12.04 9.76 -1.91
CA PHE A 106 12.20 9.65 -3.36
C PHE A 106 13.60 9.97 -3.89
N ASP A 107 14.34 10.86 -3.21
CA ASP A 107 15.68 11.26 -3.62
C ASP A 107 16.74 10.26 -3.11
N GLY A 108 16.32 9.30 -2.28
CA GLY A 108 17.18 8.30 -1.66
C GLY A 108 17.92 8.85 -0.44
N GLU A 109 17.50 10.01 0.06
CA GLU A 109 18.10 10.61 1.25
C GLU A 109 17.56 9.94 2.51
N PRO A 110 18.40 9.73 3.55
CA PRO A 110 17.96 9.08 4.78
C PRO A 110 16.85 9.86 5.50
N LEU A 111 15.74 9.17 5.81
CA LEU A 111 14.60 9.70 6.56
C LEU A 111 14.35 8.83 7.81
N GLU A 112 15.31 8.88 8.74
CA GLU A 112 15.33 8.00 9.93
C GLU A 112 14.23 8.37 10.94
N THR A 113 13.48 7.36 11.38
CA THR A 113 12.39 7.51 12.36
C THR A 113 12.92 7.74 13.78
N PHE A 114 14.04 7.11 14.14
CA PHE A 114 14.60 7.18 15.49
C PHE A 114 15.78 8.16 15.56
N PRO A 115 15.98 8.85 16.71
CA PRO A 115 17.08 9.80 16.89
C PRO A 115 18.42 9.09 17.18
N VAL A 116 18.74 8.06 16.41
CA VAL A 116 19.97 7.26 16.50
C VAL A 116 20.40 6.90 15.09
N ASP A 117 21.71 6.93 14.79
CA ASP A 117 22.22 6.50 13.49
C ASP A 117 21.77 5.06 13.16
N GLN A 118 20.88 4.94 12.18
CA GLN A 118 20.28 3.68 11.75
C GLN A 118 21.07 3.00 10.62
N GLY A 119 22.06 3.70 10.05
CA GLY A 119 23.04 3.16 9.10
C GLY A 119 24.01 2.15 9.72
N SER A 120 24.18 2.20 11.05
CA SER A 120 25.00 1.25 11.80
C SER A 120 24.23 -0.02 12.21
N PRO A 121 24.84 -1.23 12.12
CA PRO A 121 24.23 -2.47 12.61
C PRO A 121 23.84 -2.43 14.09
N ARG A 122 22.55 -2.58 14.40
CA ARG A 122 22.04 -2.55 15.79
C ARG A 122 21.12 -3.71 16.09
N ARG A 123 21.06 -4.09 17.38
CA ARG A 123 20.15 -5.12 17.89
C ARG A 123 18.71 -4.64 18.07
N PHE A 124 18.52 -3.35 18.36
CA PHE A 124 17.20 -2.75 18.50
C PHE A 124 16.31 -2.91 17.25
N PRO A 125 16.71 -2.48 16.04
CA PRO A 125 15.90 -2.66 14.84
C PRO A 125 15.70 -4.13 14.48
N PHE A 126 16.63 -5.01 14.87
CA PHE A 126 16.45 -6.46 14.73
C PHE A 126 15.26 -6.98 15.57
N LEU A 127 15.21 -6.61 16.85
CA LEU A 127 14.09 -6.98 17.73
C LEU A 127 12.78 -6.33 17.28
N LEU A 128 12.84 -5.06 16.85
CA LEU A 128 11.70 -4.35 16.28
C LEU A 128 11.13 -5.11 15.07
N LYS A 129 11.98 -5.45 14.09
CA LYS A 129 11.58 -6.19 12.89
C LYS A 129 11.06 -7.59 13.20
N ARG A 130 11.73 -8.32 14.11
CA ARG A 130 11.44 -9.73 14.37
C ARG A 130 10.18 -9.90 15.21
N ASP A 131 10.07 -9.14 16.30
CA ASP A 131 9.07 -9.38 17.34
C ASP A 131 7.92 -8.38 17.25
N PHE A 132 8.20 -7.10 16.99
CA PHE A 132 7.17 -6.04 17.05
C PHE A 132 6.43 -5.83 15.73
N MET A 133 7.14 -5.75 14.60
CA MET A 133 6.54 -5.49 13.28
C MET A 133 5.46 -6.50 12.87
N PRO A 134 5.58 -7.82 13.14
CA PRO A 134 4.49 -8.76 12.84
C PRO A 134 3.20 -8.42 13.60
N HIS A 135 3.29 -8.06 14.88
CA HIS A 135 2.12 -7.65 15.65
C HIS A 135 1.54 -6.34 15.12
N LEU A 136 2.39 -5.36 14.80
CA LEU A 136 1.93 -4.08 14.21
C LEU A 136 1.23 -4.31 12.87
N TYR A 137 1.76 -5.20 12.03
CA TYR A 137 1.15 -5.56 10.75
C TYR A 137 -0.28 -6.11 10.93
N TRP A 138 -0.44 -7.15 11.74
CA TRP A 138 -1.75 -7.79 11.93
C TRP A 138 -2.73 -6.89 12.69
N LEU A 139 -2.28 -6.27 13.78
CA LEU A 139 -3.17 -5.54 14.68
C LEU A 139 -3.46 -4.12 14.19
N ALA A 140 -2.50 -3.44 13.56
CA ALA A 140 -2.65 -2.04 13.18
C ALA A 140 -2.84 -1.84 11.68
N LEU A 141 -2.02 -2.47 10.82
CA LEU A 141 -2.10 -2.22 9.38
C LEU A 141 -3.33 -2.87 8.74
N LEU A 142 -3.64 -4.11 9.13
CA LEU A 142 -4.76 -4.87 8.55
C LEU A 142 -6.08 -4.76 9.33
N THR A 143 -6.01 -4.67 10.66
CA THR A 143 -7.22 -4.76 11.51
C THR A 143 -7.71 -3.40 12.00
N TYR A 144 -6.80 -2.48 12.34
CA TYR A 144 -7.18 -1.20 12.89
C TYR A 144 -7.32 -0.17 11.77
N ASP A 145 -8.49 0.48 11.74
CA ASP A 145 -8.70 1.68 10.93
C ASP A 145 -7.56 2.66 11.20
N GLY A 146 -6.72 2.86 10.18
CA GLY A 146 -5.33 3.30 10.29
C GLY A 146 -5.07 4.35 11.38
N ILE A 147 -4.04 4.08 12.18
CA ILE A 147 -3.50 4.92 13.25
C ILE A 147 -3.58 6.41 12.86
N LEU A 148 -4.53 7.13 13.47
CA LEU A 148 -4.87 8.56 13.34
C LEU A 148 -5.89 9.01 12.28
N GLY A 149 -6.90 8.18 11.98
CA GLY A 149 -8.07 8.58 11.20
C GLY A 149 -9.34 8.89 12.01
N ARG A 150 -9.36 9.86 12.93
CA ARG A 150 -10.63 10.44 13.41
C ARG A 150 -11.03 11.58 12.45
N ALA A 151 -11.61 11.20 11.31
CA ALA A 151 -12.33 12.13 10.45
C ALA A 151 -13.80 11.72 10.44
N GLY A 152 -14.62 12.43 11.21
CA GLY A 152 -16.09 12.43 11.09
C GLY A 152 -16.80 11.17 11.58
N SER A 153 -17.77 11.37 12.45
CA SER A 153 -18.80 10.39 12.81
C SER A 153 -19.48 9.80 11.56
N VAL A 154 -19.19 8.55 11.24
CA VAL A 154 -20.11 7.67 10.50
C VAL A 154 -20.73 6.76 11.55
N GLN A 155 -22.03 6.88 11.74
CA GLN A 155 -22.78 6.05 12.67
C GLN A 155 -22.62 4.58 12.31
N GLU A 156 -22.28 3.80 13.34
CA GLU A 156 -22.39 2.35 13.36
C GLU A 156 -23.82 1.96 13.03
N ASP A 157 -24.01 1.29 11.90
CA ASP A 157 -25.00 0.25 11.75
C ASP A 157 -24.38 -0.74 10.75
N ASP A 158 -23.73 -1.78 11.27
CA ASP A 158 -23.72 -3.14 10.72
C ASP A 158 -22.73 -4.03 11.49
N ALA A 159 -23.32 -4.93 12.26
CA ALA A 159 -22.65 -5.92 13.09
C ALA A 159 -22.00 -7.03 12.25
N SER A 160 -20.82 -6.78 11.69
CA SER A 160 -19.89 -7.84 11.26
C SER A 160 -18.46 -7.33 11.36
N GLY A 161 -17.81 -7.60 12.50
CA GLY A 161 -16.45 -7.19 12.78
C GLY A 161 -15.43 -7.84 11.87
N TYR A 162 -15.26 -7.29 10.67
CA TYR A 162 -14.08 -7.35 9.79
C TYR A 162 -14.24 -6.15 8.84
N GLY A 163 -13.68 -5.00 9.22
CA GLY A 163 -13.79 -3.76 8.45
C GLY A 163 -12.95 -3.83 7.16
N SER A 164 -13.56 -4.27 6.06
CA SER A 164 -13.01 -4.02 4.73
C SER A 164 -13.25 -2.55 4.37
N LEU A 165 -12.23 -1.85 3.89
CA LEU A 165 -12.32 -0.51 3.29
C LEU A 165 -13.06 -0.55 1.92
N THR A 166 -14.23 -1.18 1.87
CA THR A 166 -15.08 -1.28 0.67
C THR A 166 -16.23 -0.31 0.80
N GLY A 167 -15.93 0.99 0.81
CA GLY A 167 -16.93 2.04 0.62
C GLY A 167 -17.08 2.31 -0.88
N TYR A 168 -18.21 1.93 -1.48
CA TYR A 168 -18.57 2.29 -2.86
C TYR A 168 -19.75 3.27 -2.83
N ASN A 169 -19.64 4.38 -3.54
CA ASN A 169 -20.78 5.23 -3.90
C ASN A 169 -21.07 5.05 -5.40
N GLU A 170 -22.30 5.33 -5.84
CA GLU A 170 -22.79 5.01 -7.19
C GLU A 170 -22.06 5.75 -8.34
N ASP A 171 -21.26 6.78 -8.00
CA ASP A 171 -20.35 7.53 -8.89
C ASP A 171 -18.86 7.09 -8.75
N GLY A 172 -18.65 5.85 -8.29
CA GLY A 172 -17.51 5.37 -7.48
C GLY A 172 -16.08 5.60 -7.97
N ALA A 173 -15.25 6.14 -7.07
CA ALA A 173 -13.81 6.00 -7.14
C ALA A 173 -13.42 4.52 -6.93
N HIS A 174 -12.59 3.99 -7.82
CA HIS A 174 -12.04 2.65 -7.79
C HIS A 174 -10.61 2.67 -7.24
N ILE A 175 -10.31 1.72 -6.37
CA ILE A 175 -8.97 1.55 -5.82
C ILE A 175 -8.38 0.24 -6.34
N ILE A 176 -7.18 0.32 -6.90
CA ILE A 176 -6.43 -0.83 -7.40
C ILE A 176 -5.27 -1.09 -6.45
N PHE A 177 -5.32 -2.24 -5.79
CA PHE A 177 -4.26 -2.75 -4.92
C PHE A 177 -3.66 -3.99 -5.57
N ALA A 178 -2.34 -4.12 -5.54
CA ALA A 178 -1.74 -5.44 -5.70
C ALA A 178 -0.50 -5.61 -4.84
N SER A 179 -0.74 -6.38 -3.77
CA SER A 179 0.12 -7.21 -2.93
C SER A 179 1.33 -6.59 -2.22
N ILE A 180 1.49 -7.04 -0.97
CA ILE A 180 2.71 -7.03 -0.17
C ILE A 180 3.50 -8.28 -0.58
N SER A 181 4.75 -8.09 -1.01
CA SER A 181 5.70 -9.15 -1.38
C SER A 181 5.63 -10.44 -0.50
N PRO A 182 5.85 -11.66 -1.06
CA PRO A 182 5.57 -12.97 -0.45
C PRO A 182 6.33 -13.34 0.84
N GLN A 183 7.09 -12.43 1.44
CA GLN A 183 7.77 -12.68 2.71
C GLN A 183 6.85 -12.57 3.93
N MET A 184 5.64 -12.03 3.75
CA MET A 184 4.49 -12.32 4.61
C MET A 184 3.46 -13.06 3.75
N LEU A 185 3.16 -14.29 4.14
CA LEU A 185 2.13 -15.13 3.53
C LEU A 185 0.84 -14.33 3.29
N TRP A 186 0.11 -14.71 2.24
CA TRP A 186 -1.24 -14.28 1.81
C TRP A 186 -1.31 -13.26 0.67
N ASP A 187 -1.65 -13.77 -0.52
CA ASP A 187 -2.07 -12.99 -1.69
C ASP A 187 -3.40 -12.27 -1.39
N VAL A 188 -3.40 -10.94 -1.39
CA VAL A 188 -4.66 -10.17 -1.47
C VAL A 188 -4.84 -9.71 -2.91
N VAL A 189 -5.63 -10.46 -3.66
CA VAL A 189 -6.02 -10.15 -5.05
C VAL A 189 -7.33 -9.37 -5.04
N PHE A 190 -7.29 -8.11 -5.49
CA PHE A 190 -8.51 -7.34 -5.77
C PHE A 190 -8.87 -7.38 -7.25
N HIS A 191 -10.18 -7.35 -7.52
CA HIS A 191 -10.76 -7.54 -8.84
C HIS A 191 -10.70 -6.25 -9.67
N CYS A 192 -9.88 -6.23 -10.72
CA CYS A 192 -9.95 -5.20 -11.75
C CYS A 192 -10.96 -5.63 -12.81
N ASN A 193 -12.20 -5.16 -12.74
CA ASN A 193 -13.15 -5.44 -13.82
C ASN A 193 -12.90 -4.53 -15.03
N CYS A 194 -11.98 -4.95 -15.91
CA CYS A 194 -11.74 -4.27 -17.20
C CYS A 194 -12.84 -4.53 -18.25
N ARG A 195 -13.88 -5.33 -17.97
CA ARG A 195 -15.01 -5.60 -18.88
C ARG A 195 -16.24 -4.79 -18.50
N GLY A 196 -16.33 -3.59 -19.04
CA GLY A 196 -17.55 -2.77 -19.06
C GLY A 196 -17.89 -2.11 -17.71
N PHE A 197 -17.97 -0.78 -17.73
CA PHE A 197 -18.58 0.04 -16.68
C PHE A 197 -20.10 -0.22 -16.64
N GLY A 198 -20.51 -1.37 -16.13
CA GLY A 198 -21.88 -1.76 -15.83
C GLY A 198 -21.99 -2.29 -14.39
N PRO A 199 -23.19 -2.33 -13.80
CA PRO A 199 -23.36 -2.65 -12.39
C PRO A 199 -23.04 -4.13 -12.15
N LEU A 200 -21.97 -4.42 -11.43
CA LEU A 200 -21.55 -5.79 -11.12
C LEU A 200 -21.77 -6.11 -9.64
N GLY A 201 -22.53 -7.19 -9.43
CA GLY A 201 -23.09 -7.59 -8.15
C GLY A 201 -22.09 -8.08 -7.11
N ARG A 202 -22.59 -8.13 -5.87
CA ARG A 202 -21.90 -8.63 -4.67
C ARG A 202 -21.32 -10.02 -4.91
N LEU A 203 -20.05 -10.22 -4.57
CA LEU A 203 -19.49 -11.55 -4.38
C LEU A 203 -18.68 -11.61 -3.08
N ALA A 204 -18.97 -12.65 -2.30
CA ALA A 204 -18.44 -12.90 -0.97
C ALA A 204 -16.98 -13.37 -1.00
N LEU A 205 -16.22 -12.96 0.03
CA LEU A 205 -14.90 -13.49 0.37
C LEU A 205 -15.00 -14.98 0.70
N GLY A 206 -14.45 -15.83 -0.18
CA GLY A 206 -14.25 -17.25 0.10
C GLY A 206 -12.77 -17.51 0.32
N ALA A 207 -12.37 -17.84 1.55
CA ALA A 207 -11.08 -18.44 1.83
C ALA A 207 -11.01 -19.82 1.15
N ARG A 208 -9.91 -20.10 0.46
CA ARG A 208 -9.49 -21.47 0.13
C ARG A 208 -8.13 -21.72 0.75
#